data_AF-A0A8J3ET43-F1
#
_entry.id   AF-A0A8J3ET43-F1
#
_cell.length_a   1.000
_cell.length_b   1.000
_cell.length_c   1.000
_cell.angle_alpha   90.00
_cell.angle_beta   90.00
_cell.angle_gamma   90.00
#
_symmetry.space_group_name_H-M   'P 1'
#
loop_
_entity.id
_entity.type
_entity.pdbx_description
1 polymer ?
#
loop_
_entity_poly.entity_id
_entity_poly.type
_entity_poly.pdbx_seq_one_letter_code
_entity_poly.pdbx_strand_id
1 'polypeptide(L)'
;MSVQALEDALVGARLWGLELDTRYRVLAATLELDADRYPWGEVDDRRVQLLVHPVSTVLASLRSTADDGRRQLHTFDEGQLVDVAAALGGLRVDSPLFGRPEPGPGEWGPRFSLEGRATTGDGTRHTLTIAVRGDDLELDLFASFDNLELKAPDGRELALPTDA
;
A
#
# COMPACT_ATOMS: atom_id res chain seq x y z
N MET A 1 19.81 -0.91 -3.67
CA MET A 1 18.36 -0.89 -3.93
C MET A 1 18.00 0.50 -4.38
N SER A 2 17.51 0.67 -5.60
CA SER A 2 16.91 1.96 -5.98
C SER A 2 15.44 1.91 -5.64
N VAL A 3 15.06 2.60 -4.56
CA VAL A 3 13.64 2.82 -4.22
C VAL A 3 12.93 3.54 -5.37
N GLN A 4 13.66 4.40 -6.10
CA GLN A 4 13.12 5.12 -7.24
C GLN A 4 12.73 4.19 -8.39
N ALA A 5 13.62 3.28 -8.82
CA ALA A 5 13.30 2.36 -9.91
C ALA A 5 12.12 1.42 -9.57
N LEU A 6 12.01 1.04 -8.30
CA LEU A 6 10.85 0.31 -7.81
C LEU A 6 9.58 1.17 -7.85
N GLU A 7 9.66 2.41 -7.38
CA GLU A 7 8.53 3.33 -7.42
C GLU A 7 8.04 3.57 -8.85
N ASP A 8 8.94 3.81 -9.80
CA ASP A 8 8.60 4.04 -11.20
C ASP A 8 7.82 2.85 -11.80
N ALA A 9 8.17 1.62 -11.41
CA ALA A 9 7.46 0.41 -11.82
C ALA A 9 6.08 0.28 -11.17
N LEU A 10 5.93 0.66 -9.89
CA LEU A 10 4.70 0.47 -9.12
C LEU A 10 3.70 1.63 -9.24
N VAL A 11 4.15 2.84 -9.56
CA VAL A 11 3.26 4.01 -9.71
C VAL A 11 2.20 3.73 -10.76
N GLY A 12 0.94 3.96 -10.40
CA GLY A 12 -0.20 3.68 -11.27
C GLY A 12 -0.60 2.22 -11.35
N ALA A 13 0.09 1.28 -10.68
CA ALA A 13 -0.33 -0.11 -10.60
C ALA A 13 -1.73 -0.22 -9.98
N ARG A 14 -2.47 -1.27 -10.36
CA ARG A 14 -3.82 -1.52 -9.83
C ARG A 14 -3.72 -2.24 -8.49
N LEU A 15 -4.43 -1.75 -7.49
CA LEU A 15 -4.50 -2.38 -6.17
C LEU A 15 -5.55 -3.50 -6.15
N TRP A 16 -5.12 -4.72 -5.85
CA TRP A 16 -5.99 -5.89 -5.76
C TRP A 16 -6.16 -6.44 -4.34
N GLY A 17 -5.21 -6.21 -3.46
CA GLY A 17 -5.24 -6.76 -2.11
C GLY A 17 -4.36 -6.00 -1.14
N LEU A 18 -4.80 -5.93 0.11
CA LEU A 18 -4.04 -5.43 1.26
C LEU A 18 -4.26 -6.38 2.42
N GLU A 19 -3.19 -6.82 3.06
CA GLU A 19 -3.25 -7.71 4.22
C GLU A 19 -2.19 -7.28 5.23
N LEU A 20 -2.56 -7.24 6.51
CA LEU A 20 -1.65 -6.95 7.61
C LEU A 20 -1.60 -8.15 8.55
N ASP A 21 -0.45 -8.82 8.60
CA ASP A 21 -0.17 -9.80 9.64
C ASP A 21 0.47 -9.09 10.83
N THR A 22 -0.30 -8.86 11.89
CA THR A 22 0.17 -8.17 13.10
C THR A 22 1.12 -9.01 13.94
N ARG A 23 1.07 -10.35 13.81
CA ARG A 23 1.94 -11.27 14.54
C ARG A 23 3.37 -11.23 13.99
N TYR A 24 3.51 -11.20 12.67
CA TYR A 24 4.81 -11.12 11.99
C TYR A 24 5.19 -9.70 11.56
N ARG A 25 4.28 -8.73 11.76
CA ARG A 25 4.46 -7.32 11.38
C ARG A 25 4.78 -7.16 9.90
N VAL A 26 3.99 -7.80 9.05
CA VAL A 26 4.13 -7.77 7.60
C VAL A 26 2.90 -7.12 7.00
N LEU A 27 3.08 -6.06 6.22
CA LEU A 27 2.05 -5.54 5.33
C LEU A 27 2.31 -6.08 3.93
N ALA A 28 1.31 -6.73 3.35
CA ALA A 28 1.32 -7.22 1.98
C ALA A 28 0.39 -6.37 1.12
N ALA A 29 0.87 -5.94 -0.04
CA ALA A 29 0.07 -5.29 -1.07
C ALA A 29 0.16 -6.09 -2.37
N THR A 30 -0.98 -6.50 -2.91
CA THR A 30 -1.05 -7.15 -4.22
C THR A 30 -1.36 -6.10 -5.27
N LEU A 31 -0.43 -5.93 -6.21
CA LEU A 31 -0.46 -4.88 -7.24
C LEU A 31 -0.38 -5.51 -8.62
N GLU A 32 -1.16 -5.05 -9.59
CA GLU A 32 -0.99 -5.41 -10.99
C GLU A 32 -0.37 -4.26 -11.77
N LEU A 33 0.80 -4.51 -12.37
CA LEU A 33 1.52 -3.51 -13.13
C LEU A 33 1.04 -3.46 -14.58
N ASP A 34 1.16 -2.27 -15.17
CA ASP A 34 0.98 -2.11 -16.62
C ASP A 34 2.08 -2.86 -17.39
N ALA A 35 1.77 -3.27 -18.62
CA ALA A 35 2.65 -4.09 -19.45
C ALA A 35 4.03 -3.45 -19.69
N ASP A 36 4.04 -2.13 -19.91
CA ASP A 36 5.23 -1.33 -20.17
C ASP A 36 6.04 -1.01 -18.90
N ARG A 37 5.51 -1.35 -17.71
CA ARG A 37 6.14 -1.12 -16.41
C ARG A 37 6.54 -2.40 -15.68
N TYR A 38 6.42 -3.56 -16.33
CA TYR A 38 6.78 -4.85 -15.74
C TYR A 38 8.21 -5.27 -16.17
N PRO A 39 9.25 -5.03 -15.36
CA PRO A 39 10.64 -5.22 -15.77
C PRO A 39 11.10 -6.69 -15.78
N TRP A 40 10.26 -7.63 -15.31
CA TRP A 40 10.65 -9.04 -15.14
C TRP A 40 10.33 -9.93 -16.35
N GLY A 41 10.08 -9.32 -17.51
CA GLY A 41 9.84 -10.01 -18.78
C GLY A 41 8.36 -10.18 -19.13
N GLU A 42 8.08 -10.79 -20.27
CA GLU A 42 6.71 -11.03 -20.73
C GLU A 42 6.05 -12.17 -19.94
N VAL A 43 4.90 -11.88 -19.34
CA VAL A 43 4.09 -12.82 -18.56
C VAL A 43 2.61 -12.56 -18.78
N ASP A 44 1.78 -13.60 -18.64
CA ASP A 44 0.32 -13.48 -18.71
C ASP A 44 -0.27 -12.80 -17.46
N ASP A 45 0.36 -13.01 -16.30
CA ASP A 45 -0.05 -12.45 -15.01
C ASP A 45 1.04 -11.51 -14.46
N ARG A 46 0.77 -10.20 -14.52
CA ARG A 46 1.66 -9.13 -14.07
C ARG A 46 1.42 -8.70 -12.63
N ARG A 47 0.64 -9.48 -11.87
CA ARG A 47 0.47 -9.22 -10.44
C ARG A 47 1.79 -9.48 -9.72
N VAL A 48 2.06 -8.64 -8.72
CA VAL A 48 3.16 -8.81 -7.78
C VAL A 48 2.62 -8.63 -6.37
N GLN A 49 3.24 -9.31 -5.43
CA GLN A 49 3.02 -9.08 -4.02
C GLN A 49 4.22 -8.29 -3.46
N LEU A 50 3.98 -7.06 -3.06
CA LEU A 50 4.91 -6.24 -2.30
C LEU A 50 4.72 -6.57 -0.82
N LEU A 51 5.77 -7.07 -0.18
CA LEU A 51 5.80 -7.31 1.26
C LEU A 51 6.71 -6.27 1.88
N VAL A 52 6.26 -5.58 2.93
CA VAL A 52 7.11 -4.69 3.73
C VAL A 52 7.14 -5.14 5.18
N HIS A 53 8.35 -5.18 5.77
CA HIS A 53 8.56 -5.74 7.10
C HIS A 53 9.90 -5.35 7.75
N PRO A 54 10.03 -5.47 9.07
CA PRO A 54 8.92 -5.40 10.02
C PRO A 54 8.25 -4.03 9.94
N VAL A 55 6.92 -3.99 10.05
CA VAL A 55 6.12 -2.76 10.10
C VAL A 55 6.09 -2.23 11.54
N SER A 56 6.46 -0.98 11.75
CA SER A 56 6.38 -0.33 13.08
C SER A 56 5.14 0.53 13.25
N THR A 57 4.70 1.18 12.18
CA THR A 57 3.53 2.04 12.17
C THR A 57 2.70 1.66 10.96
N VAL A 58 1.39 1.55 11.15
CA VAL A 58 0.40 1.51 10.07
C VAL A 58 -0.71 2.50 10.41
N LEU A 59 -1.02 3.38 9.47
CA LEU A 59 -2.11 4.34 9.56
C LEU A 59 -2.94 4.23 8.30
N ALA A 60 -4.26 4.25 8.41
CA ALA A 60 -5.10 4.34 7.22
C ALA A 60 -6.29 5.27 7.42
N SER A 61 -6.78 5.82 6.32
CA SER A 61 -8.00 6.62 6.27
C SER A 61 -8.81 6.20 5.04
N LEU A 62 -9.95 5.56 5.31
CA LEU A 62 -10.93 5.16 4.32
C LEU A 62 -12.11 6.14 4.38
N ARG A 63 -12.36 6.81 3.28
CA ARG A 63 -13.37 7.87 3.19
C ARG A 63 -14.29 7.63 2.02
N SER A 64 -15.56 7.96 2.18
CA SER A 64 -16.50 8.06 1.07
C SER A 64 -17.10 9.45 0.97
N THR A 65 -17.58 9.79 -0.21
CA THR A 65 -18.43 10.97 -0.42
C THR A 65 -19.88 10.51 -0.42
N ALA A 66 -20.71 11.05 0.48
CA ALA A 66 -22.14 10.79 0.46
C ALA A 66 -22.83 11.63 -0.64
N ASP A 67 -24.06 11.26 -1.00
CA ASP A 67 -24.87 11.97 -2.01
C ASP A 67 -25.05 13.46 -1.72
N ASP A 68 -24.98 13.87 -0.44
CA ASP A 68 -25.06 15.26 0.00
C ASP A 68 -23.71 16.00 -0.03
N GLY A 69 -22.68 15.37 -0.59
CA GLY A 69 -21.32 15.91 -0.71
C GLY A 69 -20.49 15.83 0.58
N ARG A 70 -21.04 15.33 1.69
CA ARG A 70 -20.26 15.17 2.93
C ARG A 70 -19.30 14.00 2.83
N ARG A 71 -18.08 14.22 3.31
CA ARG A 71 -17.11 13.14 3.50
C ARG A 71 -17.42 12.34 4.76
N GLN A 72 -17.59 11.04 4.60
CA GLN A 72 -17.75 10.09 5.70
C GLN A 72 -16.45 9.30 5.88
N LEU A 73 -15.96 9.24 7.12
CA LEU A 73 -14.83 8.40 7.49
C LEU A 73 -15.34 7.05 8.00
N HIS A 74 -14.81 5.96 7.44
CA HIS A 74 -15.14 4.60 7.84
C HIS A 74 -14.10 4.06 8.81
N THR A 75 -14.50 3.29 9.81
CA THR A 75 -13.58 2.60 10.73
C THR A 75 -13.55 1.13 10.41
N PHE A 76 -12.38 0.51 10.49
CA PHE A 76 -12.19 -0.92 10.23
C PHE A 76 -10.98 -1.45 11.01
N ASP A 77 -10.92 -2.77 11.22
CA ASP A 77 -9.79 -3.45 11.85
C ASP A 77 -8.79 -4.02 10.83
N GLU A 78 -7.64 -4.51 11.29
CA GLU A 78 -6.60 -5.06 10.41
C GLU A 78 -7.09 -6.25 9.54
N GLY A 79 -8.04 -7.05 10.04
CA GLY A 79 -8.59 -8.20 9.33
C GLY A 79 -9.49 -7.80 8.17
N GLN A 80 -10.02 -6.58 8.21
CA GLN A 80 -10.89 -6.02 7.16
C GLN A 80 -10.11 -5.34 6.01
N LEU A 81 -8.78 -5.24 6.08
CA LEU A 81 -7.98 -4.63 5.00
C LEU A 81 -8.19 -5.32 3.64
N VAL A 82 -8.40 -6.64 3.64
CA VAL A 82 -8.69 -7.40 2.42
C VAL A 82 -10.02 -6.99 1.80
N ASP A 83 -11.05 -6.76 2.63
CA ASP A 83 -12.37 -6.31 2.17
C ASP A 83 -12.32 -4.86 1.66
N VAL A 84 -11.53 -4.01 2.32
CA VAL A 84 -11.29 -2.62 1.87
C VAL A 84 -10.61 -2.60 0.50
N ALA A 85 -9.57 -3.40 0.31
CA ALA A 85 -8.89 -3.49 -0.98
C ALA A 85 -9.82 -4.08 -2.07
N ALA A 86 -10.62 -5.09 -1.73
CA ALA A 86 -11.61 -5.66 -2.64
C ALA A 86 -12.66 -4.63 -3.07
N ALA A 87 -13.13 -3.78 -2.16
CA ALA A 87 -14.08 -2.69 -2.46
C ALA A 87 -13.49 -1.61 -3.38
N LEU A 88 -12.17 -1.41 -3.36
CA LEU A 88 -11.44 -0.52 -4.25
C LEU A 88 -11.14 -1.15 -5.62
N GLY A 89 -11.34 -2.45 -5.80
CA GLY A 89 -11.51 -3.10 -7.10
C GLY A 89 -10.53 -2.73 -8.22
N GLY A 90 -9.22 -2.83 -8.01
CA GLY A 90 -8.24 -2.61 -9.07
C GLY A 90 -8.06 -1.15 -9.49
N LEU A 91 -8.46 -0.21 -8.62
CA LEU A 91 -8.12 1.21 -8.76
C LEU A 91 -6.60 1.42 -8.71
N ARG A 92 -6.14 2.49 -9.35
CA ARG A 92 -4.71 2.77 -9.49
C ARG A 92 -4.17 3.40 -8.21
N VAL A 93 -2.95 3.02 -7.84
CA VAL A 93 -2.20 3.64 -6.76
C VAL A 93 -1.56 4.95 -7.22
N ASP A 94 -1.74 6.00 -6.43
CA ASP A 94 -1.18 7.33 -6.65
C ASP A 94 0.29 7.39 -6.21
N SER A 95 1.03 8.31 -6.82
CA SER A 95 2.39 8.67 -6.43
C SER A 95 2.42 9.85 -5.44
N PRO A 96 3.45 9.95 -4.58
CA PRO A 96 4.55 8.99 -4.42
C PRO A 96 4.21 7.84 -3.48
N LEU A 97 4.79 6.67 -3.74
CA LEU A 97 4.62 5.47 -2.89
C LEU A 97 5.61 5.48 -1.73
N PHE A 98 6.84 5.95 -1.90
CA PHE A 98 7.85 5.86 -0.85
C PHE A 98 8.30 7.24 -0.37
N GLY A 99 8.87 7.28 0.83
CA GLY A 99 9.53 8.48 1.37
C GLY A 99 8.59 9.61 1.80
N ARG A 100 7.26 9.41 1.75
CA ARG A 100 6.33 10.34 2.39
C ARG A 100 6.52 10.32 3.91
N PRO A 101 6.47 11.48 4.58
CA PRO A 101 6.49 11.53 6.04
C PRO A 101 5.21 10.90 6.59
N GLU A 102 5.27 10.45 7.85
CA GLU A 102 4.08 10.01 8.58
C GLU A 102 3.04 11.15 8.61
N PRO A 103 1.77 10.87 8.27
CA PRO A 103 0.73 11.90 8.20
C PRO A 103 0.45 12.50 9.57
N GLY A 104 0.32 13.82 9.61
CA GLY A 104 0.02 14.55 10.84
C GLY A 104 -1.44 14.41 11.29
N PRO A 105 -1.76 14.74 12.55
CA PRO A 105 -3.15 14.81 13.01
C PRO A 105 -3.97 15.75 12.13
N GLY A 106 -5.13 15.27 11.65
CA GLY A 106 -6.03 16.06 10.80
C GLY A 106 -5.76 15.96 9.30
N GLU A 107 -4.59 15.47 8.85
CA GLU A 107 -4.21 15.47 7.44
C GLU A 107 -5.15 14.58 6.59
N TRP A 108 -5.48 13.40 7.11
CA TRP A 108 -6.34 12.42 6.42
C TRP A 108 -7.75 12.34 7.00
N GLY A 109 -8.10 13.27 7.89
CA GLY A 109 -9.37 13.29 8.60
C GLY A 109 -9.20 13.53 10.10
N PRO A 110 -10.32 13.64 10.85
CA PRO A 110 -10.29 13.94 12.29
C PRO A 110 -9.66 12.83 13.14
N ARG A 111 -9.57 11.62 12.58
CA ARG A 111 -8.88 10.44 13.13
C ARG A 111 -8.52 9.50 11.99
N PHE A 112 -7.67 8.51 12.26
CA PHE A 112 -7.42 7.42 11.34
C PHE A 112 -8.53 6.36 11.43
N SER A 113 -8.84 5.74 10.30
CA SER A 113 -9.73 4.58 10.16
C SER A 113 -9.14 3.33 10.79
N LEU A 114 -7.82 3.19 10.67
CA LEU A 114 -6.99 2.14 11.26
C LEU A 114 -5.71 2.80 11.79
N GLU A 115 -5.29 2.46 12.99
CA GLU A 115 -4.02 2.87 13.57
C GLU A 115 -3.40 1.72 14.34
N GLY A 116 -2.16 1.37 14.00
CA GLY A 116 -1.36 0.36 14.68
C GLY A 116 0.07 0.85 14.85
N ARG A 117 0.61 0.70 16.07
CA ARG A 117 1.98 1.09 16.41
C ARG A 117 2.64 0.00 17.23
N ALA A 118 3.79 -0.48 16.76
CA ALA A 118 4.67 -1.35 17.51
C ALA A 118 5.48 -0.52 18.51
N THR A 119 5.80 -1.11 19.66
CA THR A 119 6.64 -0.50 20.70
C THR A 119 8.14 -0.80 20.51
N THR A 120 8.48 -1.56 19.47
CA THR A 120 9.85 -1.94 19.12
C THR A 120 10.54 -0.83 18.34
N GLY A 121 11.88 -0.79 18.40
CA GLY A 121 12.68 0.27 17.75
C GLY A 121 13.02 0.03 16.26
N ASP A 122 12.60 -1.11 15.70
CA ASP A 122 12.78 -1.47 14.29
C ASP A 122 11.58 -1.04 13.44
N GLY A 123 11.70 -1.09 12.12
CA GLY A 123 10.64 -0.76 11.18
C GLY A 123 10.47 0.75 10.93
N THR A 124 11.52 1.53 11.01
CA THR A 124 11.48 3.01 10.96
C THR A 124 12.34 3.62 9.85
N ARG A 125 13.03 2.79 9.05
CA ARG A 125 13.98 3.27 8.03
C ARG A 125 13.31 3.81 6.77
N HIS A 126 12.19 3.24 6.38
CA HIS A 126 11.49 3.52 5.14
C HIS A 126 10.00 3.71 5.39
N THR A 127 9.34 4.37 4.45
CA THR A 127 7.90 4.58 4.48
C THR A 127 7.27 4.17 3.16
N LEU A 128 6.07 3.60 3.24
CA LEU A 128 5.21 3.24 2.12
C LEU A 128 3.89 3.98 2.28
N THR A 129 3.38 4.58 1.22
CA THR A 129 2.05 5.17 1.14
C THR A 129 1.31 4.58 -0.05
N ILE A 130 0.16 3.95 0.21
CA ILE A 130 -0.76 3.49 -0.82
C ILE A 130 -1.97 4.41 -0.77
N ALA A 131 -2.04 5.30 -1.75
CA ALA A 131 -3.17 6.19 -1.96
C ALA A 131 -3.96 5.72 -3.17
N VAL A 132 -5.27 5.55 -3.02
CA VAL A 132 -6.18 5.11 -4.07
C VAL A 132 -7.43 5.99 -4.03
N ARG A 133 -7.92 6.38 -5.21
CA ARG A 133 -9.07 7.26 -5.38
C ARG A 133 -10.05 6.64 -6.37
N GLY A 134 -11.25 6.31 -5.89
CA GLY A 134 -12.41 5.97 -6.69
C GLY A 134 -13.44 7.08 -6.66
N ASP A 135 -14.53 6.90 -7.41
CA ASP A 135 -15.60 7.90 -7.50
C ASP A 135 -16.26 8.15 -6.13
N ASP A 136 -16.52 7.06 -5.37
CA ASP A 136 -17.23 7.12 -4.10
C ASP A 136 -16.35 6.76 -2.89
N LEU A 137 -15.16 6.20 -3.11
CA LEU A 137 -14.32 5.64 -2.05
C LEU A 137 -12.84 6.01 -2.26
N GLU A 138 -12.20 6.47 -1.20
CA GLU A 138 -10.80 6.84 -1.17
C GLU A 138 -10.09 6.16 0.00
N LEU A 139 -8.90 5.64 -0.25
CA LEU A 139 -8.02 5.09 0.77
C LEU A 139 -6.67 5.83 0.74
N ASP A 140 -6.22 6.27 1.90
CA ASP A 140 -4.81 6.51 2.17
C ASP A 140 -4.34 5.50 3.21
N LEU A 141 -3.26 4.78 2.92
CA LEU A 141 -2.58 3.90 3.87
C LEU A 141 -1.12 4.30 3.94
N PHE A 142 -0.58 4.44 5.14
CA PHE A 142 0.82 4.67 5.43
C PHE A 142 1.38 3.50 6.24
N ALA A 143 2.61 3.10 5.95
CA ALA A 143 3.37 2.17 6.76
C ALA A 143 4.84 2.60 6.90
N SER A 144 5.39 2.48 8.11
CA SER A 144 6.84 2.56 8.36
C SER A 144 7.42 1.16 8.47
N PHE A 145 8.56 0.89 7.81
CA PHE A 145 9.19 -0.43 7.74
C PHE A 145 10.72 -0.37 7.54
N ASP A 146 11.42 -1.52 7.58
CA ASP A 146 12.88 -1.58 7.36
C ASP A 146 13.30 -2.31 6.08
N ASN A 147 12.55 -3.31 5.64
CA ASN A 147 12.85 -4.16 4.49
C ASN A 147 11.61 -4.36 3.61
N LEU A 148 11.85 -4.68 2.35
CA LEU A 148 10.79 -5.03 1.41
C LEU A 148 11.19 -6.21 0.53
N GLU A 149 10.21 -6.96 0.06
CA GLU A 149 10.33 -8.07 -0.89
C GLU A 149 9.27 -7.92 -1.99
N LEU A 150 9.58 -8.44 -3.17
CA LEU A 150 8.62 -8.60 -4.26
C LEU A 150 8.50 -10.07 -4.62
N LYS A 151 7.26 -10.53 -4.80
CA LYS A 151 6.97 -11.89 -5.25
C LYS A 151 6.07 -11.87 -6.47
N ALA A 152 6.34 -12.78 -7.39
CA ALA A 152 5.44 -13.11 -8.49
C ALA A 152 4.22 -13.91 -7.97
N PRO A 153 3.16 -14.09 -8.78
CA PRO A 153 1.94 -14.80 -8.37
C PRO A 153 2.18 -16.28 -8.05
N ASP A 154 3.24 -16.86 -8.60
CA ASP A 154 3.70 -18.23 -8.33
C ASP A 154 4.51 -18.34 -7.01
N GLY A 155 4.70 -17.23 -6.29
CA GLY A 155 5.46 -17.14 -5.04
C GLY A 155 6.96 -16.98 -5.22
N ARG A 156 7.46 -16.95 -6.46
CA ARG A 156 8.88 -16.73 -6.75
C ARG A 156 9.29 -15.31 -6.39
N GLU A 157 10.44 -15.17 -5.73
CA GLU A 157 11.02 -13.87 -5.44
C GLU A 157 11.45 -13.15 -6.74
N LEU A 158 11.12 -11.87 -6.83
CA LEU A 158 11.48 -10.99 -7.92
C LEU A 158 12.62 -10.08 -7.46
N ALA A 159 13.67 -10.00 -8.27
CA ALA A 159 14.76 -9.07 -8.02
C ALA A 159 14.23 -7.62 -8.08
N LEU A 160 14.63 -6.78 -7.13
CA LEU A 160 14.24 -5.38 -7.15
C LEU A 160 14.82 -4.68 -8.38
N PRO A 161 14.06 -3.79 -9.05
CA PRO A 161 14.58 -3.01 -10.16
C PRO A 161 15.81 -2.20 -9.73
N THR A 162 16.81 -2.14 -10.59
CA THR A 162 17.97 -1.26 -10.43
C THR A 162 17.85 -0.07 -11.37
N ASP A 163 18.44 1.07 -11.00
CA ASP A 163 18.57 2.18 -11.94
C ASP A 163 19.32 1.68 -13.19
N ALA A 164 18.81 2.07 -14.36
CA ALA A 164 19.42 1.76 -15.66
C ALA A 164 20.64 2.65 -15.96
#